data_AF-A0A835J1W4-F1
#
_entry.id   AF-A0A835J1W4-F1
#
_cell.length_a   1.000
_cell.length_b   1.000
_cell.length_c   1.000
_cell.angle_alpha   90.00
_cell.angle_beta   90.00
_cell.angle_gamma   90.00
#
_symmetry.space_group_name_H-M   'P 1'
#
loop_
_entity.id
_entity.type
_entity.pdbx_description
1 polymer ?
#
loop_
_entity_poly.entity_id
_entity_poly.type
_entity_poly.pdbx_seq_one_letter_code
_entity_poly.pdbx_strand_id
1 'polypeptide(L)'
;SRFDFDRYGLVPRSSPRQADLILTAGTVTMKMAPSLVRLYEQMPEPKYVIAMGACTITGGMFSTDSYSTVRGVDKLIPVDVYLPDAGRLSAWLVKRRLVHRSLGFDYQGIETLQINPEDWHSIAVILYVYGYNYLRSQCAYDVALGGLLASVYHLTRIQYGVDQPEEVCIKVFAPRRNPRTPSVFWIWKSADFQERESYDMLGISYDNHPRLKRILMPESWIGWPLRKDYIAPNFYEIQDAH
;
A
#
# COMPACT_ATOMS: atom_id res chain seq x y z
N SER A 1 13.25 -25.41 22.64
CA SER A 1 12.51 -24.14 22.43
C SER A 1 11.42 -24.39 21.39
N ARG A 2 10.32 -23.62 21.36
CA ARG A 2 9.16 -23.87 20.47
C ARG A 2 9.47 -23.68 18.96
N PHE A 3 10.66 -23.15 18.65
CA PHE A 3 11.14 -22.77 17.33
C PHE A 3 12.46 -23.49 16.98
N ASP A 4 12.57 -24.77 17.32
CA ASP A 4 13.73 -25.58 16.94
C ASP A 4 13.52 -26.13 15.53
N PHE A 5 14.21 -25.55 14.55
CA PHE A 5 14.10 -25.91 13.14
C PHE A 5 14.69 -27.29 12.83
N ASP A 6 15.67 -27.76 13.61
CA ASP A 6 16.28 -29.10 13.44
C ASP A 6 15.24 -30.19 13.70
N ARG A 7 14.28 -29.95 14.59
CA ARG A 7 13.15 -30.87 14.85
C ARG A 7 12.23 -31.06 13.65
N TYR A 8 12.15 -30.07 12.76
CA TYR A 8 11.36 -30.12 11.53
C TYR A 8 12.19 -30.51 10.30
N GLY A 9 13.43 -30.98 10.51
CA GLY A 9 14.32 -31.42 9.43
C GLY A 9 14.98 -30.28 8.65
N LEU A 10 14.87 -29.03 9.11
CA LEU A 10 15.50 -27.85 8.51
C LEU A 10 16.92 -27.69 9.05
N VAL A 11 17.84 -28.49 8.51
CA VAL A 11 19.27 -28.44 8.89
C VAL A 11 20.02 -27.55 7.90
N PRO A 12 20.77 -26.53 8.36
CA PRO A 12 21.56 -25.68 7.47
C PRO A 12 22.66 -26.51 6.79
N ARG A 13 22.60 -26.59 5.46
CA ARG A 13 23.61 -27.25 4.63
C ARG A 13 24.13 -26.28 3.58
N SER A 14 25.44 -26.34 3.33
CA SER A 14 26.14 -25.43 2.41
C SER A 14 26.03 -25.85 0.94
N SER A 15 25.19 -26.84 0.60
CA SER A 15 25.06 -27.35 -0.77
C SER A 15 23.60 -27.40 -1.23
N PRO A 16 23.27 -26.80 -2.39
CA PRO A 16 21.96 -26.93 -3.02
C PRO A 16 21.59 -28.37 -3.37
N ARG A 17 22.58 -29.27 -3.50
CA ARG A 17 22.36 -30.69 -3.77
C ARG A 17 21.68 -31.45 -2.64
N GLN A 18 21.59 -30.84 -1.46
CA GLN A 18 20.91 -31.39 -0.28
C GLN A 18 19.62 -30.61 0.05
N ALA A 19 19.22 -29.68 -0.82
CA ALA A 19 17.99 -28.91 -0.66
C ALA A 19 16.91 -29.45 -1.61
N ASP A 20 15.71 -29.62 -1.07
CA ASP A 20 14.48 -30.01 -1.76
C ASP A 20 13.51 -28.82 -1.95
N LEU A 21 13.83 -27.67 -1.37
CA LEU A 21 13.04 -26.44 -1.44
C LEU A 21 13.94 -25.24 -1.77
N ILE A 22 13.52 -24.43 -2.75
CA ILE A 22 14.12 -23.12 -3.02
C ILE A 22 13.09 -22.01 -2.80
N LEU A 23 13.47 -21.05 -1.95
CA LEU A 23 12.70 -19.83 -1.71
C LEU A 23 13.35 -18.70 -2.50
N THR A 24 12.65 -18.16 -3.48
CA THR A 24 13.07 -16.97 -4.22
C THR A 24 12.34 -15.78 -3.63
N ALA A 25 13.08 -14.92 -2.92
CA ALA A 25 12.53 -13.75 -2.25
C ALA A 25 13.23 -12.48 -2.74
N GLY A 26 12.46 -11.49 -3.16
CA GLY A 26 12.97 -10.20 -3.64
C GLY A 26 13.36 -10.15 -5.12
N THR A 27 13.95 -9.03 -5.53
CA THR A 27 14.18 -8.72 -6.94
C THR A 27 15.28 -9.59 -7.56
N VAL A 28 14.94 -10.37 -8.58
CA VAL A 28 15.92 -11.12 -9.39
C VAL A 28 16.40 -10.24 -10.55
N THR A 29 17.70 -9.99 -10.63
CA THR A 29 18.28 -9.22 -11.74
C THR A 29 18.71 -10.13 -12.89
N MET A 30 18.82 -9.57 -14.10
CA MET A 30 19.31 -10.27 -15.29
C MET A 30 20.70 -10.89 -15.07
N LYS A 31 21.53 -10.25 -14.23
CA LYS A 31 22.86 -10.77 -13.85
C LYS A 31 22.78 -11.96 -12.90
N MET A 32 21.79 -11.99 -12.00
CA MET A 32 21.58 -13.09 -11.05
C MET A 32 20.87 -14.29 -11.67
N ALA A 33 20.08 -14.09 -12.73
CA ALA A 33 19.27 -15.13 -13.37
C ALA A 33 20.04 -16.43 -13.70
N PRO A 34 21.25 -16.40 -14.32
CA PRO A 34 21.97 -17.63 -14.64
C PRO A 34 22.43 -18.41 -13.40
N SER A 35 22.78 -17.70 -12.32
CA SER A 35 23.15 -18.32 -11.05
C SER A 35 21.96 -19.01 -10.41
N LEU A 36 20.79 -18.39 -10.45
CA LEU A 36 19.56 -18.96 -9.92
C LEU A 36 19.15 -20.26 -10.65
N VAL A 37 19.18 -20.24 -11.98
CA VAL A 37 18.89 -21.44 -12.79
C VAL A 37 19.86 -22.56 -12.46
N ARG A 38 21.17 -22.26 -12.34
CA ARG A 38 22.19 -23.25 -11.97
C ARG A 38 21.93 -23.87 -10.59
N LEU A 39 21.49 -23.08 -9.60
CA LEU A 39 21.15 -23.59 -8.27
C LEU A 39 19.98 -24.58 -8.37
N TYR A 40 18.93 -24.21 -9.10
CA TYR A 40 17.76 -25.06 -9.31
C TYR A 40 18.10 -26.37 -10.04
N GLU A 41 18.96 -26.32 -11.06
CA GLU A 41 19.44 -27.51 -11.78
C GLU A 41 20.26 -28.46 -10.89
N GLN A 42 20.96 -27.94 -9.89
CA GLN A 42 21.78 -28.73 -8.97
C GLN A 42 20.97 -29.40 -7.84
N MET A 43 19.71 -29.05 -7.66
CA MET A 43 18.84 -29.66 -6.64
C MET A 43 18.34 -31.04 -7.09
N PRO A 44 18.33 -32.05 -6.19
CA PRO A 44 17.76 -33.36 -6.45
C PRO A 44 16.23 -33.32 -6.56
N GLU A 45 15.63 -34.27 -7.27
CA GLU A 45 14.19 -34.50 -7.27
C GLU A 45 13.77 -35.35 -6.06
N PRO A 46 12.59 -35.13 -5.45
CA PRO A 46 11.61 -34.07 -5.76
C PRO A 46 12.06 -32.71 -5.24
N LYS A 47 11.90 -31.65 -6.07
CA LYS A 47 12.19 -30.26 -5.66
C LYS A 47 11.00 -29.32 -5.84
N TYR A 48 10.90 -28.36 -4.94
CA TYR A 48 9.83 -27.35 -4.92
C TYR A 48 10.40 -25.93 -4.97
N VAL A 49 9.71 -25.06 -5.69
CA VAL A 49 10.05 -23.64 -5.86
C VAL A 49 8.91 -22.78 -5.32
N ILE A 50 9.24 -21.91 -4.38
CA ILE A 50 8.33 -20.88 -3.89
C ILE A 50 8.85 -19.51 -4.30
N ALA A 51 8.01 -18.74 -5.01
CA ALA A 51 8.29 -17.36 -5.36
C ALA A 51 7.59 -16.43 -4.37
N MET A 52 8.36 -15.70 -3.57
CA MET A 52 7.88 -14.80 -2.53
C MET A 52 8.09 -13.35 -2.93
N GLY A 53 6.98 -12.64 -3.10
CA GLY A 53 6.97 -11.20 -3.30
C GLY A 53 6.72 -10.71 -4.70
N ALA A 54 6.09 -9.54 -4.78
CA ALA A 54 5.80 -8.88 -6.06
C ALA A 54 7.06 -8.72 -6.92
N CYS A 55 8.19 -8.43 -6.27
CA CYS A 55 9.51 -8.30 -6.87
C CYS A 55 9.98 -9.58 -7.57
N THR A 56 9.72 -10.75 -7.00
CA THR A 56 10.10 -12.04 -7.57
C THR A 56 9.06 -12.52 -8.60
N ILE A 57 7.77 -12.35 -8.30
CA ILE A 57 6.66 -12.91 -9.10
C ILE A 57 6.42 -12.11 -10.38
N THR A 58 6.53 -10.78 -10.33
CA THR A 58 6.22 -9.89 -11.47
C THR A 58 7.36 -8.94 -11.85
N GLY A 59 8.41 -8.85 -11.03
CA GLY A 59 9.41 -7.77 -11.08
C GLY A 59 9.04 -6.57 -10.20
N GLY A 60 7.83 -6.54 -9.65
CA GLY A 60 7.36 -5.53 -8.68
C GLY A 60 7.47 -4.11 -9.22
N MET A 61 7.93 -3.18 -8.37
CA MET A 61 8.13 -1.77 -8.72
C MET A 61 9.13 -1.56 -9.87
N PHE A 62 9.99 -2.55 -10.15
CA PHE A 62 11.03 -2.46 -11.17
C PHE A 62 10.58 -2.97 -12.54
N SER A 63 9.38 -3.57 -12.62
CA SER A 63 8.89 -4.21 -13.84
C SER A 63 8.75 -3.24 -15.02
N THR A 64 8.37 -1.99 -14.75
CA THR A 64 8.15 -0.94 -15.76
C THR A 64 9.42 -0.15 -16.07
N ASP A 65 10.17 0.25 -15.03
CA ASP A 65 11.20 1.29 -15.16
C ASP A 65 12.64 0.75 -15.19
N SER A 66 12.84 -0.55 -14.93
CA SER A 66 14.17 -1.16 -14.83
C SER A 66 14.37 -2.28 -15.84
N TYR A 67 15.31 -2.09 -16.76
CA TYR A 67 15.73 -3.12 -17.71
C TYR A 67 16.61 -4.21 -17.07
N SER A 68 17.15 -3.94 -15.88
CA SER A 68 18.08 -4.85 -15.20
C SER A 68 17.38 -5.95 -14.41
N THR A 69 16.06 -5.88 -14.29
CA THR A 69 15.25 -6.79 -13.45
C THR A 69 14.50 -7.82 -14.31
N VAL A 70 14.45 -9.07 -13.83
CA VAL A 70 13.66 -10.12 -14.44
C VAL A 70 12.18 -9.90 -14.11
N ARG A 71 11.34 -9.85 -15.13
CA ARG A 71 9.88 -9.64 -15.01
C ARG A 71 9.16 -10.94 -14.67
N GLY A 72 9.47 -11.53 -13.52
CA GLY A 72 8.93 -12.80 -13.05
C GLY A 72 9.95 -13.95 -13.11
N VAL A 73 10.15 -14.60 -11.97
CA VAL A 73 11.07 -15.74 -11.81
C VAL A 73 10.58 -17.01 -12.51
N ASP A 74 9.28 -17.09 -12.77
CA ASP A 74 8.58 -18.15 -13.51
C ASP A 74 9.08 -18.33 -14.95
N LYS A 75 9.73 -17.28 -15.49
CA LYS A 75 10.41 -17.34 -16.80
C LYS A 75 11.75 -18.06 -16.75
N LEU A 76 12.31 -18.26 -15.56
CA LEU A 76 13.64 -18.86 -15.36
C LEU A 76 13.54 -20.29 -14.84
N ILE A 77 12.70 -20.51 -13.83
CA ILE A 77 12.51 -21.80 -13.16
C ILE A 77 11.01 -22.04 -12.94
N PRO A 78 10.55 -23.30 -12.95
CA PRO A 78 9.14 -23.62 -12.73
C PRO A 78 8.78 -23.31 -11.27
N VAL A 79 7.78 -22.45 -11.05
CA VAL A 79 7.30 -22.07 -9.72
C VAL A 79 6.12 -22.93 -9.33
N ASP A 80 6.20 -23.61 -8.19
CA ASP A 80 5.12 -24.46 -7.67
C ASP A 80 4.11 -23.65 -6.84
N VAL A 81 4.61 -22.71 -6.03
CA VAL A 81 3.77 -21.89 -5.15
C VAL A 81 4.17 -20.42 -5.26
N TYR A 82 3.17 -19.56 -5.48
CA TYR A 82 3.33 -18.12 -5.45
C TYR A 82 2.88 -17.59 -4.08
N LEU A 83 3.78 -16.91 -3.37
CA LEU A 83 3.51 -16.18 -2.14
C LEU A 83 3.62 -14.68 -2.41
N PRO A 84 2.54 -14.01 -2.80
CA PRO A 84 2.63 -12.61 -3.19
C PRO A 84 2.72 -11.68 -1.97
N ASP A 85 3.81 -10.92 -1.86
CA ASP A 85 3.94 -9.78 -0.92
C ASP A 85 3.08 -8.58 -1.34
N ALA A 86 2.62 -8.57 -2.58
CA ALA A 86 1.59 -7.66 -3.07
C ALA A 86 0.23 -8.33 -2.95
N GLY A 87 -0.77 -7.62 -2.47
CA GLY A 87 -2.11 -8.22 -2.43
C GLY A 87 -2.74 -8.34 -3.82
N ARG A 88 -3.93 -8.94 -3.81
CA ARG A 88 -4.69 -9.27 -5.01
C ARG A 88 -4.94 -8.04 -5.89
N LEU A 89 -5.19 -6.89 -5.27
CA LEU A 89 -5.50 -5.67 -5.99
C LEU A 89 -4.26 -5.10 -6.67
N SER A 90 -3.11 -5.08 -6.00
CA SER A 90 -1.86 -4.63 -6.60
C SER A 90 -1.51 -5.45 -7.84
N ALA A 91 -1.59 -6.78 -7.77
CA ALA A 91 -1.37 -7.65 -8.93
C ALA A 91 -2.35 -7.33 -10.08
N TRP A 92 -3.63 -7.08 -9.76
CA TRP A 92 -4.65 -6.72 -10.74
C TRP A 92 -4.42 -5.36 -11.41
N LEU A 93 -3.91 -4.38 -10.66
CA LEU A 93 -3.55 -3.04 -11.14
C LEU A 93 -2.30 -3.10 -12.05
N VAL A 94 -1.27 -3.89 -11.68
CA VAL A 94 -0.08 -4.11 -12.51
C VAL A 94 -0.45 -4.69 -13.87
N LYS A 95 -1.36 -5.68 -13.90
CA LYS A 95 -1.84 -6.29 -15.16
C LYS A 95 -2.50 -5.26 -16.11
N ARG A 96 -3.04 -4.16 -15.57
CA ARG A 96 -3.65 -3.06 -16.32
C ARG A 96 -2.71 -1.88 -16.56
N ARG A 97 -1.42 -2.01 -16.20
CA ARG A 97 -0.40 -0.97 -16.33
C ARG A 97 -0.75 0.32 -15.57
N LEU A 98 -1.46 0.19 -14.44
CA LEU A 98 -1.79 1.31 -13.56
C LEU A 98 -0.67 1.48 -12.54
N VAL A 99 -0.10 2.68 -12.49
CA VAL A 99 1.02 3.02 -11.60
C VAL A 99 0.52 3.12 -10.17
N HIS A 100 1.13 2.34 -9.28
CA HIS A 100 0.89 2.37 -7.84
C HIS A 100 2.08 1.70 -7.14
N ARG A 101 2.19 1.89 -5.83
CA ARG A 101 3.20 1.23 -5.00
C ARG A 101 2.51 0.40 -3.92
N SER A 102 2.76 -0.90 -3.89
CA SER A 102 2.32 -1.72 -2.75
C SER A 102 3.12 -1.36 -1.49
N LEU A 103 2.41 -1.11 -0.38
CA LEU A 103 2.98 -0.89 0.94
C LEU A 103 2.89 -2.14 1.83
N GLY A 104 2.41 -3.27 1.28
CA GLY A 104 2.20 -4.51 2.01
C GLY A 104 0.82 -4.60 2.66
N PHE A 105 0.72 -5.33 3.76
CA PHE A 105 -0.51 -5.57 4.50
C PHE A 105 -0.45 -4.91 5.88
N ASP A 106 -1.60 -4.46 6.39
CA ASP A 106 -1.70 -4.00 7.77
C ASP A 106 -1.78 -5.16 8.78
N TYR A 107 -1.93 -4.83 10.06
CA TYR A 107 -2.00 -5.82 11.14
C TYR A 107 -3.26 -6.72 11.08
N GLN A 108 -4.26 -6.35 10.28
CA GLN A 108 -5.49 -7.12 10.03
C GLN A 108 -5.42 -7.89 8.71
N GLY A 109 -4.30 -7.80 7.98
CA GLY A 109 -4.13 -8.44 6.68
C GLY A 109 -4.77 -7.66 5.53
N ILE A 110 -5.11 -6.38 5.71
CA ILE A 110 -5.68 -5.53 4.66
C ILE A 110 -4.55 -4.98 3.79
N GLU A 111 -4.69 -5.18 2.48
CA GLU A 111 -3.72 -4.68 1.49
C GLU A 111 -3.69 -3.15 1.52
N THR A 112 -2.49 -2.57 1.60
CA THR A 112 -2.26 -1.13 1.59
C THR A 112 -1.48 -0.70 0.36
N LEU A 113 -2.02 0.25 -0.39
CA LEU A 113 -1.40 0.79 -1.60
C LEU A 113 -1.09 2.28 -1.45
N GLN A 114 0.07 2.69 -1.90
CA GLN A 114 0.42 4.09 -2.12
C GLN A 114 0.09 4.48 -3.56
N ILE A 115 -0.59 5.61 -3.71
CA ILE A 115 -0.98 6.19 -5.00
C ILE A 115 -0.55 7.65 -5.05
N ASN A 116 -0.07 8.10 -6.21
CA ASN A 116 0.26 9.50 -6.42
C ASN A 116 -1.01 10.35 -6.55
N PRO A 117 -1.04 11.60 -6.06
CA PRO A 117 -2.20 12.46 -6.18
C PRO A 117 -2.70 12.63 -7.63
N GLU A 118 -1.80 12.69 -8.62
CA GLU A 118 -2.19 12.79 -10.04
C GLU A 118 -2.99 11.59 -10.57
N ASP A 119 -2.68 10.38 -10.10
CA ASP A 119 -3.32 9.14 -10.56
C ASP A 119 -4.55 8.76 -9.71
N TRP A 120 -4.70 9.39 -8.54
CA TRP A 120 -5.68 8.99 -7.53
C TRP A 120 -7.11 9.00 -8.06
N HIS A 121 -7.54 10.06 -8.75
CA HIS A 121 -8.91 10.16 -9.24
C HIS A 121 -9.26 9.03 -10.22
N SER A 122 -8.36 8.75 -11.17
CA SER A 122 -8.53 7.68 -12.15
C SER A 122 -8.60 6.32 -11.48
N ILE A 123 -7.72 6.06 -10.51
CA ILE A 123 -7.72 4.78 -9.79
C ILE A 123 -8.97 4.65 -8.92
N ALA A 124 -9.41 5.72 -8.26
CA ALA A 124 -10.64 5.72 -7.46
C ALA A 124 -11.87 5.31 -8.31
N VAL A 125 -12.01 5.85 -9.53
CA VAL A 125 -13.07 5.44 -10.46
C VAL A 125 -12.95 3.95 -10.82
N ILE A 126 -11.73 3.48 -11.11
CA ILE A 126 -11.48 2.08 -11.45
C ILE A 126 -11.82 1.16 -10.26
N LEU A 127 -11.50 1.55 -9.02
CA LEU A 127 -11.84 0.78 -7.83
C LEU A 127 -13.34 0.72 -7.60
N TYR A 128 -14.05 1.82 -7.83
CA TYR A 128 -15.50 1.84 -7.78
C TYR A 128 -16.12 0.87 -8.79
N VAL A 129 -15.66 0.91 -10.05
CA VAL A 129 -16.10 0.00 -11.12
C VAL A 129 -15.73 -1.46 -10.83
N TYR A 130 -14.59 -1.70 -10.20
CA TYR A 130 -14.17 -3.04 -9.76
C TYR A 130 -15.09 -3.62 -8.67
N GLY A 131 -15.76 -2.75 -7.90
CA GLY A 131 -16.79 -3.12 -6.94
C GLY A 131 -16.54 -2.61 -5.52
N TYR A 132 -15.53 -1.77 -5.28
CA TYR A 132 -15.38 -1.07 -3.99
C TYR A 132 -16.44 0.02 -3.87
N ASN A 133 -17.65 -0.40 -3.53
CA ASN A 133 -18.86 0.41 -3.48
C ASN A 133 -19.03 1.17 -2.15
N TYR A 134 -18.18 0.91 -1.15
CA TYR A 134 -18.29 1.53 0.17
C TYR A 134 -16.96 2.14 0.62
N LEU A 135 -16.92 3.47 0.71
CA LEU A 135 -15.87 4.19 1.42
C LEU A 135 -16.23 4.24 2.89
N ARG A 136 -15.53 3.41 3.67
CA ARG A 136 -15.76 3.27 5.12
C ARG A 136 -15.22 4.46 5.90
N SER A 137 -13.99 4.83 5.59
CA SER A 137 -13.28 5.89 6.29
C SER A 137 -12.26 6.52 5.37
N GLN A 138 -12.39 7.82 5.18
CA GLN A 138 -11.36 8.71 4.71
C GLN A 138 -10.82 9.43 5.94
N CYS A 139 -9.51 9.38 6.12
CA CYS A 139 -8.84 10.11 7.18
C CYS A 139 -7.53 10.67 6.64
N ALA A 140 -6.88 11.53 7.41
CA ALA A 140 -5.58 12.05 7.06
C ALA A 140 -4.66 12.09 8.27
N TYR A 141 -3.36 11.99 8.02
CA TYR A 141 -2.36 12.10 9.07
C TYR A 141 -1.10 12.83 8.58
N ASP A 142 -0.40 13.43 9.53
CA ASP A 142 0.91 14.02 9.32
C ASP A 142 1.99 12.94 9.48
N VAL A 143 2.69 12.62 8.39
CA VAL A 143 3.61 11.47 8.35
C VAL A 143 4.82 11.70 9.25
N ALA A 144 5.39 12.90 9.20
CA ALA A 144 6.58 13.26 9.96
C ALA A 144 6.65 14.80 10.11
N LEU A 145 7.35 15.26 11.14
CA LEU A 145 7.55 16.70 11.35
C LEU A 145 8.23 17.33 10.14
N GLY A 146 7.60 18.33 9.52
CA GLY A 146 8.07 18.97 8.29
C GLY A 146 8.03 18.11 7.03
N GLY A 147 7.49 16.89 7.12
CA GLY A 147 7.42 15.90 6.04
C GLY A 147 6.13 15.98 5.22
N LEU A 148 5.75 14.85 4.63
CA LEU A 148 4.55 14.67 3.81
C LEU A 148 3.28 14.61 4.68
N LEU A 149 2.15 14.97 4.09
CA LEU A 149 0.83 14.65 4.61
C LEU A 149 0.29 13.44 3.85
N ALA A 150 -0.51 12.60 4.50
CA ALA A 150 -1.14 11.45 3.88
C ALA A 150 -2.65 11.54 4.02
N SER A 151 -3.37 11.44 2.91
CA SER A 151 -4.81 11.16 2.88
C SER A 151 -5.00 9.67 2.68
N VAL A 152 -5.73 9.02 3.58
CA VAL A 152 -5.95 7.58 3.62
C VAL A 152 -7.42 7.29 3.34
N TYR A 153 -7.68 6.27 2.53
CA TYR A 153 -9.02 5.84 2.16
C TYR A 153 -9.14 4.33 2.41
N HIS A 154 -10.00 3.96 3.34
CA HIS A 154 -10.37 2.58 3.61
C HIS A 154 -11.61 2.24 2.80
N LEU A 155 -11.42 1.41 1.79
CA LEU A 155 -12.45 0.99 0.85
C LEU A 155 -12.87 -0.45 1.12
N THR A 156 -14.16 -0.70 0.99
CA THR A 156 -14.77 -2.02 1.22
C THR A 156 -15.64 -2.37 0.04
N ARG A 157 -15.57 -3.64 -0.35
CA ARG A 157 -16.48 -4.24 -1.33
C ARG A 157 -17.60 -4.96 -0.60
N ILE A 158 -18.73 -4.28 -0.46
CA ILE A 158 -19.92 -4.84 0.18
C ILE A 158 -20.68 -5.69 -0.83
N GLN A 159 -20.95 -6.93 -0.44
CA GLN A 159 -21.75 -7.90 -1.19
C GLN A 159 -22.71 -8.61 -0.26
N TYR A 160 -23.88 -8.99 -0.77
CA TYR A 160 -24.85 -9.76 -0.01
C TYR A 160 -24.33 -11.17 0.26
N GLY A 161 -24.49 -11.65 1.51
CA GLY A 161 -24.16 -13.02 1.90
C GLY A 161 -22.66 -13.31 2.07
N VAL A 162 -21.83 -12.28 2.23
CA VAL A 162 -20.39 -12.41 2.47
C VAL A 162 -20.08 -11.99 3.90
N ASP A 163 -19.54 -12.91 4.71
CA ASP A 163 -19.19 -12.66 6.11
C ASP A 163 -17.92 -11.82 6.28
N GLN A 164 -16.96 -11.95 5.34
CA GLN A 164 -15.71 -11.21 5.34
C GLN A 164 -15.55 -10.44 4.01
N PRO A 165 -15.94 -9.15 3.97
CA PRO A 165 -15.83 -8.37 2.75
C PRO A 165 -14.36 -8.12 2.38
N GLU A 166 -14.10 -7.94 1.09
CA GLU A 166 -12.77 -7.53 0.62
C GLU A 166 -12.53 -6.05 0.95
N GLU A 167 -11.37 -5.77 1.53
CA GLU A 167 -10.98 -4.46 2.01
C GLU A 167 -9.64 -4.05 1.42
N VAL A 168 -9.46 -2.75 1.21
CA VAL A 168 -8.18 -2.16 0.82
C VAL A 168 -7.98 -0.81 1.48
N CYS A 169 -6.74 -0.50 1.85
CA CYS A 169 -6.32 0.80 2.32
C CYS A 169 -5.53 1.51 1.22
N ILE A 170 -5.95 2.72 0.84
CA ILE A 170 -5.25 3.54 -0.14
C ILE A 170 -4.65 4.75 0.56
N LYS A 171 -3.35 4.99 0.37
CA LYS A 171 -2.62 6.14 0.91
C LYS A 171 -2.16 7.05 -0.22
N VAL A 172 -2.64 8.28 -0.20
CA VAL A 172 -2.26 9.33 -1.14
C VAL A 172 -1.40 10.35 -0.39
N PHE A 173 -0.13 10.45 -0.79
CA PHE A 173 0.82 11.35 -0.14
C PHE A 173 0.84 12.70 -0.86
N ALA A 174 0.67 13.78 -0.09
CA ALA A 174 0.67 15.14 -0.59
C ALA A 174 1.83 15.94 0.04
N PRO A 175 2.51 16.80 -0.73
CA PRO A 175 3.59 17.63 -0.20
C PRO A 175 3.04 18.72 0.72
N ARG A 176 3.67 18.92 1.89
CA ARG A 176 3.21 19.87 2.90
C ARG A 176 3.10 21.33 2.44
N ARG A 177 3.97 21.77 1.53
CA ARG A 177 3.96 23.15 0.99
C ARG A 177 2.73 23.43 0.12
N ASN A 178 2.22 22.42 -0.57
CA ASN A 178 1.05 22.53 -1.44
C ASN A 178 0.25 21.22 -1.39
N PRO A 179 -0.41 20.93 -0.25
CA PRO A 179 -1.00 19.63 0.00
C PRO A 179 -2.33 19.52 -0.74
N ARG A 180 -2.30 19.10 -2.00
CA ARG A 180 -3.48 18.96 -2.86
C ARG A 180 -3.69 17.51 -3.25
N THR A 181 -4.96 17.09 -3.23
CA THR A 181 -5.40 15.76 -3.63
C THR A 181 -6.75 15.89 -4.33
N PRO A 182 -7.05 15.14 -5.40
CA PRO A 182 -8.39 15.12 -5.98
C PRO A 182 -9.43 14.58 -4.98
N SER A 183 -10.57 15.26 -4.84
CA SER A 183 -11.71 14.77 -4.07
C SER A 183 -12.32 13.52 -4.71
N VAL A 184 -12.79 12.59 -3.87
CA VAL A 184 -13.57 11.42 -4.31
C VAL A 184 -15.06 11.54 -3.95
N PHE A 185 -15.53 12.71 -3.54
CA PHE A 185 -16.95 12.98 -3.26
C PHE A 185 -17.90 12.60 -4.41
N TRP A 186 -17.43 12.73 -5.65
CA TRP A 186 -18.23 12.37 -6.83
C TRP A 186 -18.34 10.86 -7.06
N ILE A 187 -17.47 10.08 -6.41
CA ILE A 187 -17.45 8.62 -6.47
C ILE A 187 -18.15 8.04 -5.24
N TRP A 188 -17.74 8.45 -4.03
CA TRP A 188 -18.37 8.08 -2.76
C TRP A 188 -18.82 9.32 -2.00
N LYS A 189 -20.14 9.45 -1.81
CA LYS A 189 -20.74 10.61 -1.11
C LYS A 189 -20.38 10.69 0.37
N SER A 190 -19.97 9.58 0.99
CA SER A 190 -19.49 9.56 2.38
C SER A 190 -18.22 10.40 2.59
N ALA A 191 -17.50 10.74 1.52
CA ALA A 191 -16.30 11.57 1.60
C ALA A 191 -16.57 13.03 2.00
N ASP A 192 -17.82 13.55 1.94
CA ASP A 192 -18.12 14.98 2.17
C ASP A 192 -17.54 15.50 3.50
N PHE A 193 -18.03 14.98 4.62
CA PHE A 193 -17.59 15.43 5.94
C PHE A 193 -16.15 15.00 6.25
N GLN A 194 -15.73 13.84 5.77
CA GLN A 194 -14.43 13.25 6.08
C GLN A 194 -13.29 14.04 5.41
N GLU A 195 -13.44 14.39 4.12
CA GLU A 195 -12.45 15.22 3.41
C GLU A 195 -12.42 16.65 3.98
N ARG A 196 -13.57 17.17 4.42
CA ARG A 196 -13.65 18.47 5.10
C ARG A 196 -12.99 18.46 6.47
N GLU A 197 -13.11 17.37 7.23
CA GLU A 197 -12.39 17.18 8.49
C GLU A 197 -10.88 17.16 8.24
N SER A 198 -10.44 16.39 7.24
CA SER A 198 -9.03 16.31 6.83
C SER A 198 -8.49 17.68 6.40
N TYR A 199 -9.30 18.47 5.68
CA TYR A 199 -8.98 19.86 5.38
C TYR A 199 -8.90 20.71 6.65
N ASP A 200 -9.90 20.69 7.51
CA ASP A 200 -9.98 21.54 8.70
C ASP A 200 -8.84 21.30 9.70
N MET A 201 -8.42 20.04 9.82
CA MET A 201 -7.41 19.62 10.79
C MET A 201 -5.99 19.68 10.26
N LEU A 202 -5.76 19.28 9.00
CA LEU A 202 -4.43 19.11 8.42
C LEU A 202 -4.18 20.00 7.20
N GLY A 203 -5.17 20.75 6.72
CA GLY A 203 -5.02 21.68 5.61
C GLY A 203 -4.78 21.02 4.27
N ILE A 204 -5.17 19.75 4.09
CA ILE A 204 -5.11 19.08 2.78
C ILE A 204 -6.27 19.62 1.94
N SER A 205 -5.97 20.22 0.79
CA SER A 205 -6.97 20.73 -0.14
C SER A 205 -7.47 19.62 -1.05
N TYR A 206 -8.78 19.40 -1.05
CA TYR A 206 -9.44 18.42 -1.91
C TYR A 206 -10.05 19.09 -3.15
N ASP A 207 -9.41 18.90 -4.29
CA ASP A 207 -9.82 19.55 -5.54
C ASP A 207 -11.19 19.02 -6.01
N ASN A 208 -12.05 19.91 -6.50
CA ASN A 208 -13.44 19.62 -6.94
C ASN A 208 -14.41 19.16 -5.83
N HIS A 209 -14.05 19.31 -4.55
CA HIS A 209 -14.98 19.10 -3.45
C HIS A 209 -16.08 20.20 -3.46
N PRO A 210 -17.38 19.86 -3.34
CA PRO A 210 -18.48 20.82 -3.54
C PRO A 210 -18.52 21.94 -2.49
N ARG A 211 -18.00 21.69 -1.28
CA ARG A 211 -18.02 22.65 -0.18
C ARG A 211 -16.84 22.44 0.77
N LEU A 212 -15.62 22.68 0.28
CA LEU A 212 -14.43 22.58 1.12
C LEU A 212 -14.34 23.78 2.08
N LYS A 213 -14.88 23.62 3.28
CA LYS A 213 -14.87 24.60 4.37
C LYS A 213 -14.63 23.88 5.70
N ARG A 214 -14.13 24.62 6.70
CA ARG A 214 -14.01 24.15 8.08
C ARG A 214 -15.36 23.66 8.62
N ILE A 215 -15.32 22.68 9.52
CA ILE A 215 -16.52 22.06 10.09
C ILE A 215 -16.44 21.88 11.61
N LEU A 216 -15.24 21.67 12.14
CA LEU A 216 -14.97 21.52 13.57
C LEU A 216 -14.42 22.82 14.15
N MET A 217 -13.49 23.47 13.43
CA MET A 217 -12.90 24.72 13.89
C MET A 217 -13.74 25.94 13.48
N PRO A 218 -13.67 27.04 14.25
CA PRO A 218 -14.26 28.31 13.84
C PRO A 218 -13.80 28.72 12.44
N GLU A 219 -14.67 29.34 11.64
CA GLU A 219 -14.32 29.78 10.28
C GLU A 219 -13.14 30.77 10.27
N SER A 220 -12.99 31.54 11.35
CA SER A 220 -11.89 32.49 11.57
C SER A 220 -10.57 31.84 12.01
N TRP A 221 -10.54 30.53 12.24
CA TRP A 221 -9.35 29.86 12.78
C TRP A 221 -8.19 29.86 11.79
N ILE A 222 -7.01 30.21 12.28
CA ILE A 222 -5.77 30.27 11.51
C ILE A 222 -4.89 29.07 11.89
N GLY A 223 -4.39 28.36 10.88
CA GLY A 223 -3.55 27.17 11.05
C GLY A 223 -4.33 25.85 11.05
N TRP A 224 -3.61 24.77 11.31
CA TRP A 224 -4.07 23.39 11.11
C TRP A 224 -3.72 22.55 12.35
N PRO A 225 -4.67 22.36 13.29
CA PRO A 225 -4.40 21.86 14.64
C PRO A 225 -3.68 20.50 14.72
N LEU A 226 -3.94 19.58 13.79
CA LEU A 226 -3.38 18.23 13.83
C LEU A 226 -2.04 18.09 13.13
N ARG A 227 -1.46 19.18 12.61
CA ARG A 227 -0.08 19.13 12.10
C ARG A 227 0.90 19.13 13.27
N LYS A 228 1.97 18.35 13.15
CA LYS A 228 3.00 18.20 14.19
C LYS A 228 3.82 19.48 14.45
N ASP A 229 3.79 20.42 13.51
CA ASP A 229 4.43 21.74 13.60
C ASP A 229 3.44 22.85 14.01
N TYR A 230 2.20 22.51 14.38
CA TYR A 230 1.22 23.47 14.83
C TYR A 230 1.57 24.00 16.23
N ILE A 231 1.60 25.33 16.34
CA ILE A 231 1.77 26.03 17.62
C ILE A 231 0.39 26.54 18.02
N ALA A 232 -0.14 26.01 19.13
CA ALA A 232 -1.41 26.45 19.67
C ALA A 232 -1.35 27.94 20.07
N PRO A 233 -2.27 28.79 19.60
CA PRO A 233 -2.34 30.18 20.03
C PRO A 233 -2.65 30.25 21.53
N ASN A 234 -2.08 31.24 22.22
CA ASN A 234 -2.27 31.41 23.65
C ASN A 234 -3.61 32.09 23.97
N PHE A 235 -4.72 31.39 23.75
CA PHE A 235 -6.07 31.86 24.12
C PHE A 235 -6.27 31.77 25.63
N TYR A 236 -7.03 32.69 26.21
CA TYR A 236 -7.32 32.70 27.65
C TYR A 236 -8.06 31.42 28.08
N GLU A 237 -8.97 30.94 27.22
CA GLU A 237 -9.84 29.80 27.47
C GLU A 237 -9.11 28.44 27.52
N ILE A 238 -7.88 28.37 27.03
CA ILE A 238 -7.06 27.14 27.03
C ILE A 238 -5.91 27.18 28.03
N GLN A 239 -5.82 28.24 28.85
CA GLN A 239 -4.84 28.35 29.92
C GLN A 239 -5.24 27.52 31.12
N ASP A 240 -4.29 27.34 32.04
CA ASP A 240 -4.54 26.71 33.33
C ASP A 240 -5.66 27.45 34.09
N ALA A 241 -6.47 26.69 34.82
CA ALA A 241 -7.66 27.17 35.51
C ALA A 241 -7.32 28.00 36.78
N HIS A 242 -6.69 29.15 36.59
CA HIS A 242 -6.34 30.12 37.63
C HIS A 242 -7.45 31.14 37.89
#